data_AF-A0A3B8NY23-F1
#
_entry.id   AF-A0A3B8NY23-F1
#
_cell.length_a   1.000
_cell.length_b   1.000
_cell.length_c   1.000
_cell.angle_alpha   90.00
_cell.angle_beta   90.00
_cell.angle_gamma   90.00
#
_symmetry.space_group_name_H-M   'P 1'
#
loop_
_entity.id
_entity.type
_entity.pdbx_description
1 polymer ?
#
loop_
_entity_poly.entity_id
_entity_poly.type
_entity_poly.pdbx_seq_one_letter_code
_entity_poly.pdbx_strand_id
1 'polypeptide(L)' 'LPGALVKHFLESFALEGKINLHAQIMTGVSPHHKAEALCKALARSLRDALEPDPRAPSAIPSTKGTLSG' A
#
# COMPACT_ATOMS: atom_id res chain seq x y z
N LEU A 1 -4.60 -17.96 9.64
CA LEU A 1 -3.61 -16.99 10.19
C LEU A 1 -4.25 -16.27 11.37
N PRO A 2 -3.55 -16.10 12.50
CA PRO A 2 -3.99 -15.19 13.56
C PRO A 2 -4.23 -13.78 12.99
N GLY A 3 -5.36 -13.14 13.35
CA GLY A 3 -5.72 -11.81 12.82
C GLY A 3 -4.68 -10.72 13.09
N ALA A 4 -3.93 -10.84 14.18
CA ALA A 4 -2.83 -9.94 14.53
C ALA A 4 -1.70 -9.91 13.47
N LEU A 5 -1.51 -11.00 12.71
CA LEU A 5 -0.47 -11.05 11.67
C LEU A 5 -0.76 -10.15 10.48
N VAL A 6 -2.03 -9.79 10.23
CA VAL A 6 -2.37 -8.91 9.09
C VAL A 6 -1.78 -7.52 9.30
N LYS A 7 -1.90 -6.96 10.51
CA LYS A 7 -1.29 -5.68 10.86
C LYS A 7 0.23 -5.75 10.76
N HIS A 8 0.83 -6.77 11.38
CA HIS A 8 2.28 -6.95 11.35
C HIS A 8 2.81 -7.08 9.91
N PHE A 9 2.12 -7.84 9.05
CA PHE A 9 2.46 -7.95 7.64
C PHE A 9 2.46 -6.57 6.95
N LEU A 10 1.41 -5.76 7.12
CA LEU A 10 1.32 -4.44 6.48
C LEU A 10 2.41 -3.48 6.99
N GLU A 11 2.73 -3.54 8.29
CA GLU A 11 3.80 -2.71 8.89
C GLU A 11 5.18 -3.11 8.35
N SER A 12 5.51 -4.40 8.38
CA SER A 12 6.77 -4.90 7.83
C SER A 12 6.87 -4.65 6.33
N PHE A 13 5.78 -4.84 5.59
CA PHE A 13 5.74 -4.57 4.15
C PHE A 13 6.01 -3.10 3.82
N ALA A 14 5.40 -2.18 4.57
CA ALA A 14 5.61 -0.75 4.38
C ALA A 14 7.05 -0.33 4.71
N LEU A 15 7.60 -0.85 5.81
CA LEU A 15 8.97 -0.59 6.25
C LEU A 15 10.00 -1.06 5.22
N GLU A 16 9.95 -2.34 4.84
CA GLU A 16 10.91 -2.93 3.90
C GLU A 16 10.71 -2.40 2.47
N GLY A 17 9.46 -2.10 2.10
CA GLY A 17 9.12 -1.50 0.82
C GLY A 17 9.48 -0.01 0.73
N LYS A 18 9.87 0.64 1.84
CA LYS A 18 10.14 2.08 1.92
C LYS A 18 9.00 2.93 1.38
N ILE A 19 7.77 2.51 1.67
CA ILE A 19 6.54 3.19 1.27
C ILE A 19 5.77 3.69 2.48
N ASN A 20 5.08 4.81 2.32
CA ASN A 20 4.05 5.22 3.27
C ASN A 20 2.77 4.46 2.94
N LEU A 21 2.30 3.64 3.88
CA LEU A 21 1.09 2.83 3.71
C LEU A 21 0.05 3.18 4.77
N HIS A 22 -1.13 3.58 4.31
CA HIS A 22 -2.32 3.74 5.14
C HIS A 22 -3.33 2.67 4.78
N ALA A 23 -3.82 1.93 5.79
CA ALA A 23 -4.75 0.84 5.59
C ALA A 23 -5.86 0.92 6.65
N GLN A 24 -7.12 1.02 6.20
CA GLN A 24 -8.28 1.13 7.08
C GLN A 24 -9.44 0.30 6.53
N ILE A 25 -10.05 -0.50 7.40
CA ILE A 25 -11.35 -1.12 7.12
C ILE A 25 -12.44 -0.19 7.65
N MET A 26 -13.27 0.33 6.75
CA MET A 26 -14.38 1.22 7.11
C MET A 26 -15.49 0.46 7.86
N THR A 27 -15.83 -0.76 7.40
CA THR A 27 -16.89 -1.59 7.99
C THR A 27 -16.61 -3.08 7.78
N GLY A 28 -17.27 -3.94 8.56
CA GLY A 28 -17.27 -5.40 8.36
C GLY A 28 -17.37 -6.18 9.65
N VAL A 29 -17.73 -7.46 9.54
CA VAL A 29 -17.88 -8.39 10.69
C VAL A 29 -16.87 -9.53 10.61
N SER A 30 -16.83 -10.25 9.48
CA SER A 30 -15.92 -11.39 9.28
C SER A 30 -14.44 -10.95 9.23
N PRO A 31 -13.58 -11.49 10.11
CA PRO A 31 -12.13 -11.23 10.06
C PRO A 31 -11.49 -11.65 8.73
N HIS A 32 -11.97 -12.74 8.13
CA HIS A 32 -11.48 -13.22 6.83
C HIS A 32 -11.77 -12.21 5.72
N HIS A 33 -13.02 -11.74 5.61
CA HIS A 33 -13.38 -10.75 4.59
C HIS A 33 -12.68 -9.41 4.80
N LYS A 34 -12.44 -8.99 6.05
CA LYS A 34 -11.66 -7.79 6.36
C LYS A 34 -10.22 -7.90 5.87
N ALA A 35 -9.55 -9.02 6.15
CA ALA A 35 -8.18 -9.24 5.70
C ALA A 35 -8.10 -9.28 4.17
N GLU A 36 -9.02 -9.98 3.52
CA GLU A 36 -9.09 -10.05 2.05
C GLU A 36 -9.37 -8.67 1.43
N ALA A 37 -10.27 -7.89 2.01
CA ALA A 37 -10.56 -6.53 1.57
C ALA A 37 -9.32 -5.62 1.67
N LEU A 38 -8.54 -5.71 2.76
CA LEU A 38 -7.26 -5.00 2.88
C LEU A 38 -6.28 -5.41 1.78
N CYS A 39 -6.09 -6.71 1.55
CA CYS A 39 -5.18 -7.19 0.51
C CYS A 39 -5.61 -6.74 -0.90
N LYS A 40 -6.91 -6.80 -1.21
CA LYS A 40 -7.44 -6.34 -2.51
C LYS A 40 -7.29 -4.82 -2.67
N ALA A 41 -7.52 -4.05 -1.61
CA ALA A 41 -7.33 -2.60 -1.63
C ALA A 41 -5.85 -2.24 -1.83
N LEU A 42 -4.93 -2.90 -1.11
CA LEU A 42 -3.48 -2.73 -1.25
C LEU A 42 -3.02 -3.04 -2.68
N ALA A 43 -3.47 -4.15 -3.25
CA ALA A 43 -3.09 -4.55 -4.61
C ALA A 43 -3.53 -3.50 -5.65
N ARG A 44 -4.72 -2.91 -5.48
CA ARG A 44 -5.22 -1.85 -6.36
C ARG A 44 -4.43 -0.56 -6.18
N SER A 45 -4.22 -0.11 -4.94
CA SER A 45 -3.47 1.12 -4.69
C SER A 45 -2.02 1.04 -5.16
N LEU A 46 -1.38 -0.12 -5.01
CA LEU A 46 -0.02 -0.33 -5.52
C LEU A 46 0.04 -0.34 -7.04
N ARG A 47 -0.95 -0.94 -7.71
CA ARG A 47 -1.03 -0.87 -9.18
C ARG A 47 -1.09 0.58 -9.62
N ASP A 48 -2.00 1.37 -9.06
CA ASP A 48 -2.19 2.76 -9.45
C ASP A 48 -0.94 3.61 -9.13
N ALA A 49 -0.26 3.35 -8.01
CA ALA A 49 0.95 4.07 -7.61
C ALA A 49 2.20 3.74 -8.44
N LEU A 50 2.26 2.53 -9.02
CA LEU A 50 3.40 2.05 -9.79
C LEU A 50 3.22 2.18 -11.32
N GLU A 51 2.04 2.56 -11.79
CA GLU A 51 1.78 2.77 -13.20
C GLU A 51 2.61 3.97 -13.73
N PRO A 52 3.26 3.85 -14.90
CA PRO A 52 3.96 4.98 -15.50
C PRO A 52 3.00 6.15 -15.77
N ASP A 53 3.35 7.37 -15.33
CA ASP A 53 2.54 8.56 -15.65
C ASP A 53 2.85 9.05 -17.07
N PRO A 54 1.92 8.94 -18.04
CA PRO A 54 2.16 9.38 -19.41
C PRO A 54 2.34 10.91 -19.54
N ARG A 55 1.94 11.68 -18.51
CA ARG A 55 2.12 13.14 -18.47
C ARG A 55 3.53 13.52 -18.02
N ALA A 56 4.28 12.60 -17.43
CA ALA A 56 5.57 12.84 -16.82
C ALA A 56 6.54 11.64 -16.97
N PRO A 57 6.81 11.15 -18.20
CA PRO A 57 7.41 9.85 -18.47
C PRO A 57 8.85 9.65 -17.97
N SER A 58 9.53 10.71 -17.54
CA SER A 58 10.90 10.65 -17.02
C SER A 58 11.13 11.61 -15.85
N ALA A 59 10.05 12.13 -15.26
CA ALA A 59 10.16 13.01 -14.10
C ALA A 59 10.17 12.19 -12.81
N ILE A 60 11.02 12.59 -11.86
CA ILE A 60 10.90 12.14 -10.47
C ILE A 60 9.74 12.91 -9.85
N PRO A 61 8.68 12.26 -9.34
CA PRO A 61 7.50 12.95 -8.80
C PRO A 61 7.78 13.49 -7.38
N SER A 62 8.73 14.42 -7.29
CA SER A 62 9.20 15.05 -6.05
C SER A 62 9.76 16.44 -6.36
N THR A 63 9.31 17.47 -5.64
CA THR A 63 9.84 18.83 -5.78
C THR A 63 11.30 18.95 -5.34
N LYS A 64 11.79 17.98 -4.56
CA LYS A 64 13.20 17.88 -4.17
C LYS A 64 14.08 17.23 -5.26
N GLY A 65 13.48 16.77 -6.36
CA GLY A 65 14.18 16.10 -7.44
C GLY A 65 14.72 14.71 -7.08
N THR A 66 14.34 14.14 -5.94
CA THR A 66 14.77 12.82 -5.49
C THR A 66 13.66 12.11 -4.71
N LEU A 67 13.65 10.79 -4.81
CA LEU A 67 12.91 9.87 -3.96
C LEU A 67 13.91 8.87 -3.39
N SER A 68 14.28 9.09 -2.14
CA SER A 68 15.16 8.21 -1.38
C SER A 68 14.40 7.67 -0.19
N GLY A 69 14.51 6.37 0.05
CA GLY A 69 14.09 5.74 1.31
C GLY A 69 15.23 5.01 1.97
#